data_AF-A0A255HE01-F1
#
_entry.id   AF-A0A255HE01-F1
#
_cell.length_a   1.000
_cell.length_b   1.000
_cell.length_c   1.000
_cell.angle_alpha   90.00
_cell.angle_beta   90.00
_cell.angle_gamma   90.00
#
_symmetry.space_group_name_H-M   'P 1'
#
loop_
_entity.id
_entity.type
_entity.pdbx_description
1 polymer ?
#
loop_
_entity_poly.entity_id
_entity_poly.type
_entity_poly.pdbx_seq_one_letter_code
_entity_poly.pdbx_strand_id
1 'polypeptide(L)'
;MLSYDENIADIKTPFLATFNEVEVLEQSAVEALAYLIHQQLILRESKKIVLSIPKTKDIQLIVKVFREHFFHSYKASKGASRLPVLALYAVYSVLMEQLNRYEGMELKPLEQHSAADSQTGAIGDIEVINSTTKEVYEAIEVKHDIALSERIIQDAAAKIMDKSVDRYYILTTHSMCEPDDVLYKKIANVKALYNCQLIANGMMPSLKYYLRLLSDPSLVFPRYVKLLASDKAIKHEHREVWNKLAIEG
;
A
#
# COMPACT_ATOMS: atom_id res chain seq x y z
N MET A 1 -18.58 30.55 -26.41
CA MET A 1 -18.34 30.76 -24.96
C MET A 1 -17.63 29.50 -24.47
N LEU A 2 -16.35 29.59 -24.11
CA LEU A 2 -15.57 28.43 -23.67
C LEU A 2 -16.15 27.96 -22.32
N SER A 3 -16.90 26.86 -22.33
CA SER A 3 -17.35 26.20 -21.09
C SER A 3 -16.19 25.35 -20.58
N TYR A 4 -15.51 25.83 -19.54
CA TYR A 4 -14.50 25.03 -18.85
C TYR A 4 -15.18 24.18 -17.77
N ASP A 5 -14.85 22.89 -17.75
CA ASP A 5 -15.26 21.92 -16.75
C ASP A 5 -14.89 22.37 -15.33
N GLU A 6 -15.69 21.92 -14.37
CA GLU A 6 -15.97 22.40 -13.01
C GLU A 6 -14.80 22.65 -12.02
N ASN A 7 -13.54 22.71 -12.45
CA ASN A 7 -12.37 22.91 -11.56
C ASN A 7 -11.74 24.31 -11.59
N ILE A 8 -12.21 25.23 -12.45
CA ILE A 8 -11.63 26.59 -12.50
C ILE A 8 -12.22 27.52 -11.44
N ALA A 9 -13.42 27.25 -10.91
CA ALA A 9 -14.10 28.18 -10.01
C ALA A 9 -13.25 28.54 -8.77
N ASP A 10 -12.64 27.54 -8.14
CA ASP A 10 -11.87 27.71 -6.89
C ASP A 10 -10.53 28.44 -7.10
N ILE A 11 -9.99 28.41 -8.31
CA ILE A 11 -8.69 29.02 -8.64
C ILE A 11 -8.81 30.30 -9.46
N LYS A 12 -9.99 30.58 -10.03
CA LYS A 12 -10.24 31.73 -10.91
C LYS A 12 -9.98 33.05 -10.20
N THR A 13 -10.60 33.26 -9.03
CA THR A 13 -10.46 34.51 -8.28
C THR A 13 -9.02 34.74 -7.82
N PRO A 14 -8.35 33.76 -7.17
CA PRO A 14 -6.93 33.89 -6.84
C PRO A 14 -6.03 34.16 -8.05
N PHE A 15 -6.27 33.48 -9.18
CA PHE A 15 -5.50 33.65 -10.41
C PHE A 15 -5.66 35.07 -10.97
N LEU A 16 -6.89 35.56 -11.13
CA LEU A 16 -7.15 36.89 -11.68
C LEU A 16 -6.62 38.00 -10.77
N ALA A 17 -6.71 37.82 -9.45
CA ALA A 17 -6.11 38.75 -8.50
C ALA A 17 -4.58 38.81 -8.67
N THR A 18 -3.93 37.65 -8.73
CA THR A 18 -2.47 37.57 -8.95
C THR A 18 -2.08 38.17 -10.30
N PHE A 19 -2.86 37.92 -11.35
CA PHE A 19 -2.63 38.49 -12.68
C PHE A 19 -2.76 40.01 -12.68
N ASN A 20 -3.76 40.56 -11.99
CA ASN A 20 -3.94 42.01 -11.86
C ASN A 20 -2.78 42.69 -11.10
N GLU A 21 -2.28 42.08 -10.04
CA GLU A 21 -1.10 42.59 -9.31
C GLU A 21 0.11 42.75 -10.25
N VAL A 22 0.35 41.77 -11.12
CA VAL A 22 1.51 41.77 -12.04
C VAL A 22 1.29 42.70 -13.23
N GLU A 23 0.15 42.59 -13.92
CA GLU A 23 -0.06 43.24 -15.22
C GLU A 23 -0.63 44.66 -15.12
N VAL A 24 -1.32 44.98 -14.02
CA VAL A 24 -1.98 46.29 -13.83
C VAL A 24 -1.31 47.11 -12.75
N LEU A 25 -0.90 46.47 -11.65
CA LEU A 25 -0.24 47.14 -10.53
C LEU A 25 1.29 47.06 -10.59
N GLU A 26 1.84 46.57 -11.71
CA GLU A 26 3.27 46.49 -12.04
C GLU A 26 4.12 45.79 -10.96
N GLN A 27 3.53 44.86 -10.21
CA GLN A 27 4.27 44.05 -9.24
C GLN A 27 5.21 43.06 -9.94
N SER A 28 6.33 42.74 -9.28
CA SER A 28 7.33 41.82 -9.85
C SER A 28 6.81 40.38 -9.95
N ALA A 29 6.65 39.89 -11.18
CA ALA A 29 6.32 38.48 -11.43
C ALA A 29 7.36 37.51 -10.84
N VAL A 30 8.63 37.91 -10.81
CA VAL A 30 9.72 37.11 -10.23
C VAL A 30 9.55 36.98 -8.72
N GLU A 31 9.21 38.06 -8.03
CA GLU A 31 8.98 38.05 -6.58
C GLU A 31 7.68 37.29 -6.23
N ALA A 32 6.62 37.46 -7.02
CA ALA A 32 5.39 36.69 -6.85
C ALA A 32 5.63 35.19 -6.99
N LEU A 33 6.40 34.75 -8.00
CA LEU A 33 6.77 33.35 -8.17
C LEU A 33 7.66 32.86 -7.01
N ALA A 34 8.65 33.65 -6.60
CA ALA A 34 9.51 33.31 -5.46
C ALA A 34 8.69 33.15 -4.18
N TYR A 35 7.70 34.02 -3.95
CA TYR A 35 6.79 33.94 -2.83
C TYR A 35 5.91 32.68 -2.88
N LEU A 36 5.36 32.32 -4.05
CA LEU A 36 4.59 31.08 -4.22
C LEU A 36 5.44 29.83 -3.93
N ILE A 37 6.68 29.79 -4.44
CA ILE A 37 7.62 28.70 -4.15
C ILE A 37 7.96 28.66 -2.66
N HIS A 38 8.20 29.81 -2.03
CA HIS A 38 8.47 29.91 -0.60
C HIS A 38 7.29 29.41 0.25
N GLN A 39 6.06 29.83 -0.06
CA GLN A 39 4.86 29.34 0.60
C GLN A 39 4.68 27.83 0.40
N GLN A 40 4.99 27.31 -0.80
CA GLN A 40 4.96 25.88 -1.05
C GLN A 40 6.02 25.12 -0.23
N LEU A 41 7.21 25.70 -0.02
CA LEU A 41 8.24 25.17 0.88
C LEU A 41 7.77 25.18 2.33
N ILE A 42 7.19 26.28 2.82
CA ILE A 42 6.61 26.34 4.18
C ILE A 42 5.54 25.26 4.34
N LEU A 43 4.61 25.15 3.39
CA LEU A 43 3.55 24.13 3.39
C LEU A 43 4.09 22.70 3.30
N ARG A 44 5.24 22.50 2.64
CA ARG A 44 5.90 21.20 2.54
C ARG A 44 6.59 20.85 3.87
N GLU A 45 7.27 21.81 4.47
CA GLU A 45 7.97 21.63 5.76
C GLU A 45 6.99 21.47 6.92
N SER A 46 5.88 22.22 6.94
CA SER A 46 4.83 22.08 7.96
C SER A 46 4.11 20.73 7.90
N LYS A 47 4.19 20.03 6.77
CA LYS A 47 3.66 18.67 6.57
C LYS A 47 4.65 17.56 6.94
N LYS A 48 5.89 17.88 7.37
CA LYS A 48 6.83 16.88 7.87
C LYS A 48 6.39 16.43 9.26
N ILE A 49 5.61 15.36 9.28
CA ILE A 49 5.23 14.68 10.52
C ILE A 49 6.35 13.73 10.93
N VAL A 50 6.86 13.89 12.16
CA VAL A 50 7.67 12.85 12.80
C VAL A 50 6.73 11.71 13.20
N LEU A 51 6.92 10.54 12.59
CA LEU A 51 6.07 9.39 12.85
C LEU A 51 6.50 8.66 14.13
N SER A 52 5.55 8.44 15.03
CA SER A 52 5.74 7.64 16.24
C SER A 52 5.98 6.17 15.88
N ILE A 53 6.90 5.52 16.59
CA ILE A 53 7.15 4.08 16.45
C ILE A 53 6.85 3.43 17.81
N PRO A 54 5.65 2.83 17.98
CA PRO A 54 5.35 2.10 19.20
C PRO A 54 6.33 0.95 19.38
N LYS A 55 6.79 0.75 20.62
CA LYS A 55 7.60 -0.41 20.97
C LYS A 55 6.72 -1.40 21.71
N THR A 56 6.23 -2.41 20.99
CA THR A 56 5.43 -3.47 21.59
C THR A 56 5.78 -4.82 20.97
N LYS A 57 5.74 -5.87 21.78
CA LYS A 57 5.79 -7.27 21.34
C LYS A 57 4.40 -7.91 21.37
N ASP A 58 3.39 -7.21 21.85
CA ASP A 58 2.02 -7.71 21.91
C ASP A 58 1.42 -7.76 20.51
N ILE A 59 1.27 -8.99 20.00
CA ILE A 59 0.70 -9.28 18.70
C ILE A 59 -0.74 -8.78 18.59
N GLN A 60 -1.56 -8.86 19.65
CA GLN A 60 -2.93 -8.36 19.59
C GLN A 60 -2.95 -6.85 19.42
N LEU A 61 -2.06 -6.14 20.12
CA LEU A 61 -1.94 -4.70 19.98
C LEU A 61 -1.47 -4.31 18.56
N ILE A 62 -0.46 -5.00 18.02
CA ILE A 62 0.01 -4.76 16.65
C ILE A 62 -1.14 -4.92 15.64
N VAL A 63 -1.88 -6.03 15.75
CA VAL A 63 -3.02 -6.32 14.86
C VAL A 63 -4.15 -5.31 15.04
N LYS A 64 -4.41 -4.86 16.28
CA LYS A 64 -5.42 -3.83 16.59
C LYS A 64 -5.06 -2.50 15.92
N VAL A 65 -3.84 -2.01 16.12
CA VAL A 65 -3.38 -0.74 15.54
C VAL A 65 -3.44 -0.80 14.01
N PHE A 66 -3.00 -1.90 13.39
CA PHE A 66 -3.14 -2.08 11.94
C PHE A 66 -4.60 -2.05 11.48
N ARG A 67 -5.49 -2.76 12.18
CA ARG A 67 -6.92 -2.75 11.86
C ARG A 67 -7.50 -1.33 11.92
N GLU A 68 -7.27 -0.63 13.02
CA GLU A 68 -7.77 0.73 13.21
C GLU A 68 -7.21 1.68 12.14
N HIS A 69 -5.97 1.48 11.72
CA HIS A 69 -5.35 2.29 10.67
C HIS A 69 -5.94 1.99 9.28
N PHE A 70 -6.19 0.73 8.94
CA PHE A 70 -6.73 0.36 7.62
C PHE A 70 -8.18 0.80 7.45
N PHE A 71 -8.99 0.67 8.49
CA PHE A 71 -10.43 0.91 8.45
C PHE A 71 -10.84 2.31 8.98
N HIS A 72 -9.88 3.20 9.21
CA HIS A 72 -10.18 4.58 9.55
C HIS A 72 -10.91 5.27 8.39
N SER A 73 -11.88 6.12 8.71
CA SER A 73 -12.60 6.91 7.71
C SER A 73 -11.78 8.12 7.29
N TYR A 74 -11.00 7.97 6.22
CA TYR A 74 -10.17 9.04 5.65
C TYR A 74 -11.01 9.96 4.76
N LYS A 75 -10.83 11.28 4.91
CA LYS A 75 -11.47 12.27 4.03
C LYS A 75 -10.89 12.19 2.62
N ALA A 76 -9.59 11.92 2.51
CA ALA A 76 -8.95 11.62 1.23
C ALA A 76 -9.13 10.13 0.89
N SER A 77 -10.00 9.82 -0.08
CA SER A 77 -10.25 8.43 -0.51
C SER A 77 -9.05 7.74 -1.18
N LYS A 78 -8.04 8.51 -1.62
CA LYS A 78 -6.86 7.98 -2.33
C LYS A 78 -5.73 7.65 -1.35
N GLY A 79 -5.36 6.37 -1.29
CA GLY A 79 -4.17 5.88 -0.58
C GLY A 79 -4.45 4.93 0.59
N ALA A 80 -5.69 4.88 1.10
CA ALA A 80 -6.04 4.00 2.21
C ALA A 80 -5.86 2.51 1.86
N SER A 81 -6.21 2.10 0.63
CA SER A 81 -6.00 0.73 0.13
C SER A 81 -4.52 0.30 0.04
N ARG A 82 -3.57 1.25 0.15
CA ARG A 82 -2.12 0.97 0.18
C ARG A 82 -1.65 0.58 1.59
N LEU A 83 -2.30 1.05 2.65
CA LEU A 83 -1.90 0.77 4.04
C LEU A 83 -1.79 -0.74 4.34
N PRO A 84 -2.76 -1.58 3.94
CA PRO A 84 -2.68 -3.01 4.18
C PRO A 84 -1.49 -3.67 3.45
N VAL A 85 -1.16 -3.22 2.23
CA VAL A 85 0.01 -3.67 1.46
C VAL A 85 1.30 -3.33 2.21
N LEU A 86 1.44 -2.08 2.69
CA LEU A 86 2.63 -1.64 3.43
C LEU A 86 2.84 -2.45 4.71
N ALA A 87 1.76 -2.75 5.43
CA ALA A 87 1.85 -3.54 6.66
C ALA A 87 2.28 -4.98 6.38
N LEU A 88 1.71 -5.60 5.33
CA LEU A 88 2.09 -6.94 4.93
C LEU A 88 3.55 -6.98 4.45
N TYR A 89 3.97 -5.99 3.67
CA TYR A 89 5.36 -5.87 3.24
C TYR A 89 6.32 -5.72 4.42
N ALA A 90 5.98 -4.90 5.41
CA ALA A 90 6.74 -4.77 6.64
C ALA A 90 6.88 -6.11 7.37
N VAL A 91 5.80 -6.88 7.48
CA VAL A 91 5.83 -8.23 8.09
C VAL A 91 6.70 -9.19 7.27
N TYR A 92 6.55 -9.24 5.94
CA TYR A 92 7.38 -10.07 5.06
C TYR A 92 8.86 -9.71 5.19
N SER A 93 9.21 -8.43 5.28
CA SER A 93 10.60 -8.01 5.45
C SER A 93 11.25 -8.58 6.72
N VAL A 94 10.47 -8.77 7.79
CA VAL A 94 10.96 -9.39 9.03
C VAL A 94 10.92 -10.93 8.93
N LEU A 95 9.88 -11.51 8.33
CA LEU A 95 9.79 -12.96 8.12
C LEU A 95 10.98 -13.49 7.32
N MET A 96 11.37 -12.78 6.26
CA MET A 96 12.47 -13.18 5.39
C MET A 96 13.83 -13.14 6.09
N GLU A 97 14.00 -12.27 7.09
CA GLU A 97 15.21 -12.21 7.92
C GLU A 97 15.28 -13.39 8.92
N GLN A 98 14.16 -14.05 9.23
CA GLN A 98 14.08 -14.98 10.37
C GLN A 98 13.70 -16.42 10.03
N LEU A 99 13.07 -16.67 8.88
CA LEU A 99 12.58 -18.00 8.51
C LEU A 99 13.42 -18.63 7.40
N ASN A 100 13.94 -19.85 7.67
CA ASN A 100 14.74 -20.63 6.73
C ASN A 100 14.06 -20.86 5.36
N ARG A 101 12.73 -20.85 5.30
CA ARG A 101 11.99 -21.01 4.03
C ARG A 101 12.27 -19.90 3.00
N TYR A 102 12.82 -18.78 3.45
CA TYR A 102 13.17 -17.62 2.63
C TYR A 102 14.69 -17.50 2.42
N GLU A 103 15.46 -18.51 2.82
CA GLU A 103 16.89 -18.58 2.54
C GLU A 103 17.13 -18.57 1.02
N GLY A 104 18.03 -17.69 0.57
CA GLY A 104 18.28 -17.47 -0.85
C GLY A 104 17.18 -16.71 -1.60
N MET A 105 16.18 -16.17 -0.90
CA MET A 105 15.11 -15.34 -1.48
C MET A 105 15.31 -13.85 -1.20
N GLU A 106 14.74 -13.01 -2.05
CA GLU A 106 14.80 -11.54 -1.96
C GLU A 106 13.39 -10.94 -2.05
N LEU A 107 13.06 -10.01 -1.15
CA LEU A 107 11.81 -9.25 -1.22
C LEU A 107 12.00 -8.11 -2.22
N LYS A 108 11.25 -8.10 -3.31
CA LYS A 108 11.34 -7.00 -4.27
C LYS A 108 10.94 -5.67 -3.62
N PRO A 109 11.55 -4.54 -3.98
CA PRO A 109 11.07 -3.23 -3.57
C PRO A 109 9.61 -3.03 -4.01
N LEU A 110 8.80 -2.38 -3.17
CA LEU A 110 7.44 -2.01 -3.56
C LEU A 110 7.47 -1.05 -4.76
N GLU A 111 6.82 -1.43 -5.84
CA GLU A 111 6.62 -0.57 -7.00
C GLU A 111 5.77 0.65 -6.60
N GLN A 112 6.21 1.84 -7.02
CA GLN A 112 5.43 3.07 -6.89
C GLN A 112 4.42 3.05 -8.03
N HIS A 113 3.13 2.82 -7.75
CA HIS A 113 2.05 2.78 -8.74
C HIS A 113 1.87 4.11 -9.50
N SER A 114 2.80 4.42 -10.40
CA SER A 114 2.74 5.51 -11.37
C SER A 114 3.30 5.12 -12.73
N ALA A 115 3.74 3.88 -12.93
CA ALA A 115 4.00 3.33 -14.24
C ALA A 115 2.88 2.34 -14.57
N ALA A 116 2.35 2.41 -15.78
CA ALA A 116 1.34 1.47 -16.27
C ALA A 116 1.78 0.03 -15.94
N ASP A 117 0.89 -0.78 -15.36
CA ASP A 117 1.11 -2.19 -15.02
C ASP A 117 1.65 -3.02 -16.22
N SER A 118 1.52 -2.49 -17.44
CA SER A 118 2.06 -3.06 -18.67
C SER A 118 3.58 -2.93 -18.85
N GLN A 119 4.29 -2.12 -18.06
CA GLN A 119 5.73 -1.90 -18.24
C GLN A 119 6.63 -2.63 -17.22
N THR A 120 6.13 -3.02 -16.05
CA THR A 120 6.96 -3.61 -14.97
C THR A 120 6.90 -5.14 -14.92
N GLY A 121 5.86 -5.75 -15.48
CA GLY A 121 5.69 -7.22 -15.48
C GLY A 121 5.34 -7.84 -14.11
N ALA A 122 5.11 -7.01 -13.09
CA ALA A 122 4.78 -7.45 -11.73
C ALA A 122 3.53 -8.35 -11.71
N ILE A 123 3.59 -9.40 -10.91
CA ILE A 123 2.58 -10.45 -10.82
C ILE A 123 1.58 -10.14 -9.70
N GLY A 124 2.03 -9.52 -8.61
CA GLY A 124 1.21 -9.07 -7.48
C GLY A 124 1.76 -7.78 -6.85
N ASP A 125 1.10 -7.32 -5.78
CA ASP A 125 1.50 -6.13 -5.03
C ASP A 125 2.83 -6.30 -4.28
N ILE A 126 3.11 -7.53 -3.84
CA ILE A 126 4.35 -7.93 -3.16
C ILE A 126 4.89 -9.17 -3.85
N GLU A 127 6.20 -9.18 -4.11
CA GLU A 127 6.87 -10.30 -4.77
C GLU A 127 8.11 -10.71 -3.99
N VAL A 128 8.25 -12.01 -3.77
CA VAL A 128 9.46 -12.66 -3.27
C VAL A 128 10.06 -13.43 -4.43
N ILE A 129 11.33 -13.18 -4.74
CA ILE A 129 12.04 -13.79 -5.85
C ILE A 129 13.21 -14.62 -5.36
N ASN A 130 13.62 -15.59 -6.17
CA ASN A 130 14.91 -16.25 -5.96
C ASN A 130 16.04 -15.24 -6.23
N SER A 131 16.95 -15.08 -5.27
CA SER A 131 18.05 -14.11 -5.39
C SER A 131 18.97 -14.37 -6.58
N THR A 132 19.09 -15.62 -7.03
CA THR A 132 19.98 -16.08 -8.10
C THR A 132 19.26 -16.13 -9.45
N THR A 133 18.14 -16.85 -9.56
CA THR A 133 17.43 -17.00 -10.85
C THR A 133 16.57 -15.80 -11.20
N LYS A 134 16.23 -14.95 -10.21
CA LYS A 134 15.28 -13.84 -10.31
C LYS A 134 13.85 -14.26 -10.67
N GLU A 135 13.56 -15.56 -10.64
CA GLU A 135 12.21 -16.11 -10.79
C GLU A 135 11.36 -15.81 -9.56
N VAL A 136 10.04 -15.66 -9.75
CA VAL A 136 9.11 -15.34 -8.68
C VAL A 136 8.78 -16.60 -7.90
N TYR A 137 9.11 -16.61 -6.61
CA TYR A 137 8.78 -17.68 -5.68
C TYR A 137 7.38 -17.49 -5.08
N GLU A 138 7.11 -16.29 -4.55
CA GLU A 138 5.81 -15.93 -3.97
C GLU A 138 5.34 -14.59 -4.52
N ALA A 139 4.08 -14.52 -4.93
CA ALA A 139 3.40 -13.27 -5.25
C ALA A 139 2.19 -13.09 -4.34
N ILE A 140 1.96 -11.88 -3.85
CA ILE A 140 0.83 -11.55 -3.00
C ILE A 140 0.05 -10.39 -3.59
N GLU A 141 -1.24 -10.63 -3.83
CA GLU A 141 -2.24 -9.62 -4.18
C GLU A 141 -3.07 -9.28 -2.95
N VAL A 142 -3.24 -8.00 -2.68
CA VAL A 142 -4.02 -7.48 -1.57
C VAL A 142 -5.29 -6.81 -2.08
N LYS A 143 -6.43 -7.20 -1.52
CA LYS A 143 -7.73 -6.59 -1.81
C LYS A 143 -8.28 -5.92 -0.55
N HIS A 144 -8.30 -4.58 -0.56
CA HIS A 144 -8.86 -3.84 0.56
C HIS A 144 -10.38 -3.75 0.44
N ASP A 145 -11.08 -4.27 1.46
CA ASP A 145 -12.54 -4.24 1.62
C ASP A 145 -13.35 -4.83 0.44
N ILE A 146 -12.78 -5.84 -0.23
CA ILE A 146 -13.44 -6.56 -1.33
C ILE A 146 -13.56 -8.04 -0.96
N ALA A 147 -14.78 -8.58 -0.92
CA ALA A 147 -15.03 -9.99 -0.66
C ALA A 147 -14.37 -10.90 -1.71
N LEU A 148 -13.95 -12.10 -1.31
CA LEU A 148 -13.51 -13.11 -2.26
C LEU A 148 -14.67 -13.49 -3.18
N SER A 149 -14.38 -13.63 -4.47
CA SER A 149 -15.36 -13.99 -5.48
C SER A 149 -14.71 -14.82 -6.58
N GLU A 150 -15.52 -15.52 -7.37
CA GLU A 150 -15.03 -16.28 -8.51
C GLU A 150 -14.24 -15.40 -9.48
N ARG A 151 -14.69 -14.16 -9.70
CA ARG A 151 -14.02 -13.22 -10.59
C ARG A 151 -12.58 -12.95 -10.14
N ILE A 152 -12.37 -12.76 -8.85
CA ILE A 152 -11.04 -12.54 -8.26
C ILE A 152 -10.13 -13.76 -8.47
N ILE A 153 -10.66 -14.97 -8.30
CA ILE A 153 -9.90 -16.21 -8.54
C ILE A 153 -9.53 -16.35 -10.01
N GLN A 154 -10.47 -16.06 -10.92
CA GLN A 154 -10.22 -16.09 -12.37
C GLN A 154 -9.16 -15.06 -12.79
N ASP A 155 -9.23 -13.83 -12.26
CA ASP A 155 -8.26 -12.78 -12.56
C ASP A 155 -6.87 -13.15 -12.06
N ALA A 156 -6.76 -13.74 -10.86
CA ALA A 156 -5.48 -14.25 -10.37
C ALA A 156 -4.96 -15.42 -11.21
N ALA A 157 -5.82 -16.35 -11.64
CA ALA A 157 -5.45 -17.44 -12.54
C ALA A 157 -4.92 -16.93 -13.88
N ALA A 158 -5.52 -15.87 -14.44
CA ALA A 158 -5.05 -15.24 -15.67
C ALA A 158 -3.66 -14.60 -15.50
N LYS A 159 -3.35 -14.01 -14.33
CA LYS A 159 -2.04 -13.40 -14.05
C LYS A 159 -0.88 -14.40 -13.93
N ILE A 160 -1.18 -15.66 -13.60
CA ILE A 160 -0.18 -16.72 -13.38
C ILE A 160 -0.10 -17.73 -14.53
N MET A 161 -1.02 -17.66 -15.50
CA MET A 161 -1.16 -18.66 -16.57
C MET A 161 0.13 -18.87 -17.38
N ASP A 162 0.88 -17.80 -17.61
CA ASP A 162 2.09 -17.75 -18.43
C ASP A 162 3.37 -17.51 -17.60
N LYS A 163 3.28 -17.62 -16.27
CA LYS A 163 4.38 -17.30 -15.36
C LYS A 163 4.71 -18.49 -14.47
N SER A 164 6.01 -18.72 -14.24
CA SER A 164 6.47 -19.70 -13.26
C SER A 164 6.44 -19.05 -11.87
N VAL A 165 5.43 -19.40 -11.07
CA VAL A 165 5.24 -18.95 -9.68
C VAL A 165 4.85 -20.15 -8.82
N ASP A 166 5.54 -20.36 -7.70
CA ASP A 166 5.23 -21.50 -6.83
C ASP A 166 3.95 -21.27 -6.01
N ARG A 167 3.76 -20.04 -5.51
CA ARG A 167 2.62 -19.68 -4.66
C ARG A 167 2.11 -18.28 -4.98
N TYR A 168 0.81 -18.18 -5.16
CA TYR A 168 0.13 -16.90 -5.36
C TYR A 168 -0.91 -16.70 -4.27
N TYR A 169 -0.78 -15.63 -3.50
CA TYR A 169 -1.68 -15.29 -2.40
C TYR A 169 -2.68 -14.21 -2.85
N ILE A 170 -3.94 -14.38 -2.48
CA ILE A 170 -4.97 -13.34 -2.55
C ILE A 170 -5.43 -13.09 -1.13
N LEU A 171 -5.04 -11.96 -0.56
CA LEU A 171 -5.38 -11.59 0.81
C LEU A 171 -6.35 -10.42 0.82
N THR A 172 -7.55 -10.64 1.37
CA THR A 172 -8.55 -9.58 1.52
C THR A 172 -8.67 -9.10 2.95
N THR A 173 -8.89 -7.79 3.16
CA THR A 173 -9.25 -7.25 4.47
C THR A 173 -10.75 -7.40 4.78
N HIS A 174 -11.58 -7.75 3.79
CA HIS A 174 -13.02 -7.93 3.97
C HIS A 174 -13.33 -9.07 4.96
N SER A 175 -14.50 -9.05 5.60
CA SER A 175 -14.90 -10.10 6.55
C SER A 175 -15.14 -11.46 5.87
N MET A 176 -15.80 -11.44 4.70
CA MET A 176 -15.97 -12.61 3.80
C MET A 176 -14.66 -12.93 3.08
N CYS A 177 -13.75 -13.56 3.80
CA CYS A 177 -12.36 -13.77 3.38
C CYS A 177 -11.92 -15.23 3.32
N GLU A 178 -12.80 -16.16 3.66
CA GLU A 178 -12.58 -17.59 3.47
C GLU A 178 -13.33 -18.04 2.22
N PRO A 179 -12.69 -18.80 1.31
CA PRO A 179 -13.39 -19.36 0.16
C PRO A 179 -14.41 -20.40 0.61
N ASP A 180 -15.53 -20.47 -0.09
CA ASP A 180 -16.50 -21.55 0.06
C ASP A 180 -16.08 -22.80 -0.73
N ASP A 181 -16.84 -23.89 -0.62
CA ASP A 181 -16.56 -25.15 -1.32
C ASP A 181 -16.45 -25.00 -2.85
N VAL A 182 -17.18 -24.04 -3.43
CA VAL A 182 -17.15 -23.78 -4.87
C VAL A 182 -15.85 -23.10 -5.26
N LEU A 183 -15.43 -22.10 -4.51
CA LEU A 183 -14.15 -21.41 -4.69
C LEU A 183 -12.97 -22.35 -4.41
N TYR A 184 -13.04 -23.20 -3.39
CA TYR A 184 -12.01 -24.19 -3.10
C TYR A 184 -11.75 -25.12 -4.28
N LYS A 185 -12.82 -25.62 -4.94
CA LYS A 185 -12.68 -26.44 -6.14
C LYS A 185 -11.98 -25.70 -7.28
N LYS A 186 -12.29 -24.42 -7.48
CA LYS A 186 -11.63 -23.60 -8.51
C LYS A 186 -10.16 -23.35 -8.17
N ILE A 187 -9.85 -23.05 -6.92
CA ILE A 187 -8.47 -22.89 -6.44
C ILE A 187 -7.66 -24.18 -6.63
N ALA A 188 -8.26 -25.34 -6.33
CA ALA A 188 -7.62 -26.64 -6.55
C ALA A 188 -7.33 -26.91 -8.04
N ASN A 189 -8.26 -26.53 -8.93
CA ASN A 189 -8.06 -26.65 -10.38
C ASN A 189 -6.90 -25.79 -10.89
N VAL A 190 -6.72 -24.57 -10.36
CA VAL A 190 -5.59 -23.70 -10.71
C VAL A 190 -4.25 -24.38 -10.41
N LYS A 191 -4.12 -25.04 -9.26
CA LYS A 191 -2.91 -25.80 -8.91
C LYS A 191 -2.64 -26.94 -9.89
N ALA A 192 -3.68 -27.66 -10.30
CA ALA A 192 -3.55 -28.76 -11.25
C ALA A 192 -3.13 -28.31 -12.65
N LEU A 193 -3.57 -27.12 -13.08
CA LEU A 193 -3.30 -26.58 -14.42
C LEU A 193 -1.94 -25.89 -14.55
N TYR A 194 -1.56 -25.09 -13.54
CA TYR A 194 -0.42 -24.18 -13.64
C TYR A 194 0.73 -24.53 -12.69
N ASN A 195 0.61 -25.62 -11.93
CA ASN A 195 1.56 -26.01 -10.88
C ASN A 195 1.83 -24.90 -9.83
N CYS A 196 0.94 -23.91 -9.73
CA CYS A 196 1.02 -22.81 -8.78
C CYS A 196 0.00 -23.03 -7.65
N GLN A 197 0.44 -22.96 -6.40
CA GLN A 197 -0.46 -23.00 -5.26
C GLN A 197 -1.15 -21.65 -5.08
N LEU A 198 -2.40 -21.54 -5.52
CA LEU A 198 -3.24 -20.38 -5.26
C LEU A 198 -3.81 -20.44 -3.82
N ILE A 199 -3.65 -19.37 -3.05
CA ILE A 199 -4.04 -19.30 -1.63
C ILE A 199 -4.89 -18.05 -1.42
N ALA A 200 -6.20 -18.22 -1.20
CA ALA A 200 -7.12 -17.11 -0.92
C ALA A 200 -7.50 -17.12 0.56
N ASN A 201 -7.28 -16.01 1.28
CA ASN A 201 -7.48 -15.91 2.73
C ASN A 201 -7.77 -14.46 3.19
N GLY A 202 -8.15 -14.33 4.47
CA GLY A 202 -8.20 -13.04 5.15
C GLY A 202 -6.83 -12.51 5.55
N MET A 203 -6.54 -11.27 5.17
CA MET A 203 -5.32 -10.59 5.58
C MET A 203 -5.19 -10.48 7.10
N MET A 204 -6.25 -10.05 7.80
CA MET A 204 -6.15 -9.80 9.24
C MET A 204 -5.79 -11.07 10.03
N PRO A 205 -6.42 -12.23 9.77
CA PRO A 205 -5.94 -13.51 10.28
C PRO A 205 -4.50 -13.83 9.87
N SER A 206 -4.13 -13.65 8.59
CA SER A 206 -2.76 -13.92 8.10
C SER A 206 -1.70 -13.09 8.82
N LEU A 207 -1.91 -11.78 8.98
CA LEU A 207 -1.02 -10.90 9.75
C LEU A 207 -0.82 -11.42 11.17
N LYS A 208 -1.91 -11.79 11.85
CA LYS A 208 -1.86 -12.36 13.20
C LYS A 208 -1.02 -13.62 13.27
N TYR A 209 -1.15 -14.52 12.29
CA TYR A 209 -0.37 -15.76 12.24
C TYR A 209 1.10 -15.49 11.89
N TYR A 210 1.38 -14.62 10.93
CA TYR A 210 2.74 -14.25 10.56
C TYR A 210 3.49 -13.61 11.72
N LEU A 211 2.85 -12.72 12.48
CA LEU A 211 3.44 -12.13 13.68
C LEU A 211 3.78 -13.19 14.75
N ARG A 212 3.03 -14.29 14.86
CA ARG A 212 3.34 -15.40 15.78
C ARG A 212 4.56 -16.22 15.36
N LEU A 213 4.95 -16.16 14.10
CA LEU A 213 6.15 -16.84 13.59
C LEU A 213 7.42 -16.02 13.83
N LEU A 214 7.30 -14.73 14.14
CA LEU A 214 8.45 -13.86 14.38
C LEU A 214 9.04 -14.11 15.76
N SER A 215 10.37 -14.17 15.84
CA SER A 215 11.09 -14.19 17.10
C SER A 215 10.95 -12.86 17.85
N ASP A 216 10.83 -11.75 17.11
CA ASP A 216 10.54 -10.43 17.67
C ASP A 216 9.54 -9.63 16.81
N PRO A 217 8.25 -9.64 17.18
CA PRO A 217 7.21 -8.86 16.50
C PRO A 217 7.41 -7.34 16.56
N SER A 218 8.20 -6.83 17.51
CA SER A 218 8.42 -5.38 17.67
C SER A 218 9.19 -4.76 16.50
N LEU A 219 9.83 -5.58 15.67
CA LEU A 219 10.55 -5.14 14.48
C LEU A 219 9.62 -4.67 13.36
N VAL A 220 8.32 -5.03 13.38
CA VAL A 220 7.40 -4.75 12.29
C VAL A 220 7.05 -3.26 12.19
N PHE A 221 6.75 -2.59 13.30
CA PHE A 221 6.38 -1.17 13.28
C PHE A 221 7.48 -0.24 12.75
N PRO A 222 8.77 -0.39 13.12
CA PRO A 222 9.85 0.37 12.49
C PRO A 222 9.87 0.24 10.96
N ARG A 223 9.66 -0.97 10.42
CA ARG A 223 9.61 -1.22 8.97
C ARG A 223 8.38 -0.56 8.35
N TYR A 224 7.21 -0.71 8.97
CA TYR A 224 5.96 -0.09 8.51
C TYR A 224 6.03 1.44 8.49
N VAL A 225 6.55 2.05 9.56
CA VAL A 225 6.68 3.50 9.67
C VAL A 225 7.64 4.07 8.63
N LYS A 226 8.73 3.36 8.32
CA LYS A 226 9.64 3.74 7.23
C LYS A 226 8.92 3.76 5.87
N LEU A 227 8.05 2.79 5.61
CA LEU A 227 7.24 2.73 4.38
C LEU A 227 6.21 3.86 4.36
N LEU A 228 5.48 4.10 5.46
CA LEU A 228 4.54 5.22 5.59
C LEU A 228 5.20 6.58 5.33
N ALA A 229 6.43 6.79 5.80
CA ALA A 229 7.16 8.03 5.62
C ALA A 229 7.53 8.28 4.15
N SER A 230 7.84 7.23 3.39
CA SER A 230 8.44 7.34 2.05
C SER A 230 7.48 7.07 0.88
N ASP A 231 6.38 6.35 1.11
CA ASP A 231 5.41 6.02 0.05
C ASP A 231 4.58 7.25 -0.36
N LYS A 232 4.56 7.53 -1.67
CA LYS A 232 3.91 8.70 -2.29
C LYS A 232 2.38 8.59 -2.35
N ALA A 233 1.83 7.38 -2.33
CA ALA A 233 0.39 7.17 -2.24
C ALA A 233 -0.14 7.56 -0.85
N ILE A 234 0.69 7.44 0.18
CA ILE A 234 0.35 7.81 1.55
C ILE A 234 0.31 9.33 1.71
N LYS A 235 -0.90 9.84 1.93
CA LYS A 235 -1.19 11.26 2.23
C LYS A 235 -0.90 11.63 3.68
N HIS A 236 -0.86 12.95 3.93
CA HIS A 236 -0.62 13.53 5.27
C HIS A 236 -1.60 13.01 6.32
N GLU A 237 -2.89 12.95 5.98
CA GLU A 237 -3.95 12.47 6.89
C GLU A 237 -3.66 11.06 7.43
N HIS A 238 -3.23 10.13 6.57
CA HIS A 238 -2.88 8.77 7.00
C HIS A 238 -1.74 8.74 8.04
N ARG A 239 -0.79 9.67 7.93
CA ARG A 239 0.34 9.83 8.86
C ARG A 239 -0.09 10.43 10.19
N GLU A 240 -1.02 11.39 10.17
CA GLU A 240 -1.62 11.95 11.39
C GLU A 240 -2.43 10.91 12.15
N VAL A 241 -3.25 10.13 11.43
CA VAL A 241 -4.03 9.04 12.03
C VAL A 241 -3.10 7.99 12.64
N TRP A 242 -2.03 7.60 11.93
CA TRP A 242 -1.02 6.71 12.48
C TRP A 242 -0.48 7.21 13.82
N ASN A 243 -0.07 8.49 13.91
CA ASN A 243 0.48 9.03 15.14
C ASN A 243 -0.50 9.01 16.31
N LYS A 244 -1.79 9.26 16.06
CA LYS A 244 -2.82 9.16 17.10
C LYS A 244 -2.93 7.73 17.62
N LEU A 245 -3.06 6.75 16.71
CA LEU A 245 -3.16 5.34 17.05
C LEU A 245 -1.90 4.81 17.74
N ALA A 246 -0.72 5.27 17.32
CA ALA A 246 0.58 4.88 17.85
C ALA A 246 0.86 5.40 19.28
N ILE A 247 0.13 6.42 19.74
CA ILE A 247 0.25 6.98 21.10
C ILE A 247 -0.81 6.34 22.03
N GLU A 248 -1.98 6.02 21.50
CA GLU A 248 -3.10 5.45 22.25
C GLU A 248 -3.03 3.92 22.43
N GLY A 249 -2.24 3.23 21.59
CA GLY A 249 -2.03 1.79 21.61
C GLY A 249 -0.85 1.36 22.48
#